data_AF-A0A0S4KSZ8-F1
#
_entry.id   AF-A0A0S4KSZ8-F1
#
_cell.length_a   1.000
_cell.length_b   1.000
_cell.length_c   1.000
_cell.angle_alpha   90.00
_cell.angle_beta   90.00
_cell.angle_gamma   90.00
#
_symmetry.space_group_name_H-M   'P 1'
#
loop_
_entity.id
_entity.type
_entity.pdbx_description
1 polymer ?
#
loop_
_entity_poly.entity_id
_entity_poly.type
_entity_poly.pdbx_seq_one_letter_code
_entity_poly.pdbx_strand_id
1 'polypeptide(L)'
;MRFNRAVIIVGVWVIWLAGIGGCTANKAGSPTLPKPQPGTVRFMLEASEATRVSLVGSFNGWAKDSMPLNRLKGTSWWSVDVPLRAGEHTFMYVIDGVNWVTPPQADDFVEDEFGQRNGVVIVR
;
A
#
# COMPACT_ATOMS: atom_id res chain seq x y z
N MET A 1 -0.76 20.28 -56.75
CA MET A 1 -0.27 19.46 -57.87
C MET A 1 1.13 18.98 -57.53
N ARG A 2 1.31 17.64 -57.47
CA ARG A 2 2.47 16.79 -57.83
C ARG A 2 3.90 17.33 -57.55
N PHE A 3 4.85 16.61 -56.94
CA PHE A 3 5.32 15.27 -57.30
C PHE A 3 6.23 14.65 -56.20
N ASN A 4 6.07 13.33 -56.01
CA ASN A 4 7.04 12.37 -55.47
C ASN A 4 8.45 12.54 -56.08
N ARG A 5 9.50 12.15 -55.34
CA ARG A 5 10.51 11.17 -55.80
C ARG A 5 11.17 10.43 -54.62
N ALA A 6 10.96 9.12 -54.60
CA ALA A 6 11.79 8.16 -53.88
C ALA A 6 13.16 8.02 -54.58
N VAL A 7 14.20 7.76 -53.80
CA VAL A 7 15.46 7.17 -54.30
C VAL A 7 15.83 6.00 -53.40
N ILE A 8 16.12 4.88 -54.07
CA ILE A 8 16.42 3.56 -53.54
C ILE A 8 17.94 3.35 -53.54
N ILE A 9 18.47 2.93 -52.39
CA ILE A 9 19.53 1.93 -52.09
C ILE A 9 20.70 1.74 -53.09
N VAL A 10 21.94 1.80 -52.58
CA VAL A 10 23.06 0.89 -52.95
C VAL A 10 23.86 0.51 -51.68
N GLY A 11 24.36 -0.75 -51.63
CA GLY A 11 25.03 -1.44 -50.51
C GLY A 11 26.27 -0.76 -49.92
N VAL A 12 26.88 -1.22 -48.81
CA VAL A 12 27.51 -2.54 -48.63
C VAL A 12 27.75 -2.85 -47.14
N TRP A 13 27.76 -4.15 -46.84
CA TRP A 13 27.96 -4.86 -45.57
C TRP A 13 29.32 -4.65 -44.89
N VAL A 14 29.32 -4.43 -43.56
CA VAL A 14 30.28 -5.05 -42.61
C VAL A 14 29.57 -5.25 -41.26
N ILE A 15 29.59 -6.48 -40.75
CA ILE A 15 29.05 -6.89 -39.44
C ILE A 15 30.22 -7.02 -38.44
N TRP A 16 29.86 -6.94 -37.14
CA TRP A 16 30.59 -7.33 -35.92
C TRP A 16 31.55 -6.23 -35.39
N LEU A 17 31.52 -5.79 -34.12
CA LEU A 17 31.08 -6.38 -32.86
C LEU A 17 30.80 -5.29 -31.80
N ALA A 18 29.84 -5.60 -30.92
CA ALA A 18 29.82 -5.30 -29.48
C ALA A 18 29.96 -3.86 -28.98
N GLY A 19 28.86 -3.37 -28.40
CA GLY A 19 28.86 -2.20 -27.52
C GLY A 19 27.45 -1.80 -27.09
N ILE A 20 26.63 -2.75 -26.63
CA ILE A 20 25.35 -2.43 -26.00
C ILE A 20 25.69 -1.73 -24.68
N GLY A 21 25.71 -0.41 -24.70
CA GLY A 21 25.61 0.42 -23.51
C GLY A 21 24.24 0.15 -22.89
N GLY A 22 24.21 -0.81 -21.97
CA GLY A 22 23.03 -1.07 -21.16
C GLY A 22 22.76 0.14 -20.29
N CYS A 23 21.69 0.88 -20.58
CA CYS A 23 21.03 1.66 -19.55
C CYS A 23 20.55 0.65 -18.51
N THR A 24 21.22 0.62 -17.36
CA THR A 24 20.86 -0.25 -16.25
C THR A 24 19.48 0.19 -15.76
N ALA A 25 18.44 -0.54 -16.16
CA ALA A 25 17.17 -0.49 -15.47
C ALA A 25 17.41 -1.02 -14.07
N ASN A 26 17.59 -0.12 -13.11
CA ASN A 26 17.61 -0.44 -11.70
C ASN A 26 16.26 -1.08 -11.39
N LYS A 27 16.24 -2.41 -11.29
CA LYS A 27 15.11 -3.19 -10.83
C LYS A 27 14.93 -2.84 -9.36
N ALA A 28 14.19 -1.77 -9.08
CA ALA A 28 13.70 -1.49 -7.75
C ALA A 28 12.94 -2.74 -7.32
N GLY A 29 13.50 -3.48 -6.36
CA GLY A 29 12.80 -4.60 -5.76
C GLY A 29 11.50 -4.05 -5.22
N SER A 30 10.36 -4.51 -5.75
CA SER A 30 9.06 -4.21 -5.17
C SER A 30 9.15 -4.47 -3.66
N PRO A 31 8.77 -3.51 -2.80
CA PRO A 31 8.77 -3.73 -1.36
C PRO A 31 7.91 -4.96 -1.08
N THR A 32 8.53 -6.10 -0.79
CA THR A 32 7.81 -7.30 -0.46
C THR A 32 7.27 -7.11 0.94
N LEU A 33 5.95 -6.92 1.02
CA LEU A 33 5.23 -6.95 2.28
C LEU A 33 5.55 -8.30 2.96
N PRO A 34 6.00 -8.31 4.23
CA PRO A 34 6.19 -9.58 4.96
C PRO A 34 4.90 -10.40 4.90
N LYS A 35 4.92 -11.72 4.74
CA LYS A 35 3.65 -12.48 4.74
C LYS A 35 3.03 -12.44 6.15
N PRO A 36 1.71 -12.17 6.32
CA PRO A 36 1.06 -12.24 7.63
C PRO A 36 1.23 -13.63 8.26
N GLN A 37 1.41 -13.67 9.58
CA GLN A 37 1.54 -14.91 10.35
C GLN A 37 0.17 -15.57 10.54
N PRO A 38 0.07 -16.91 10.69
CA PRO A 38 -1.20 -17.57 11.00
C PRO A 38 -1.86 -16.97 12.26
N GLY A 39 -3.17 -16.74 12.21
CA GLY A 39 -3.93 -16.13 13.32
C GLY A 39 -3.72 -14.62 13.49
N THR A 40 -3.08 -13.96 12.52
CA THR A 40 -2.81 -12.53 12.53
C THR A 40 -3.50 -11.82 11.37
N VAL A 41 -4.14 -10.69 11.65
CA VAL A 41 -4.73 -9.80 10.65
C VAL A 41 -3.75 -8.67 10.37
N ARG A 42 -3.50 -8.41 9.08
CA ARG A 42 -2.75 -7.24 8.67
C ARG A 42 -3.67 -6.06 8.41
N PHE A 43 -3.42 -4.98 9.12
CA PHE A 43 -4.05 -3.69 8.88
C PHE A 43 -3.11 -2.80 8.06
N MET A 44 -3.67 -2.12 7.05
CA MET A 44 -2.92 -1.21 6.19
C MET A 44 -3.68 0.07 5.91
N LEU A 45 -2.94 1.17 5.81
CA LEU A 45 -3.44 2.47 5.39
C LEU A 45 -2.41 3.18 4.52
N GLU A 46 -2.87 3.78 3.43
CA GLU A 46 -2.05 4.71 2.64
C GLU A 46 -2.20 6.13 3.21
N ALA A 47 -1.09 6.72 3.63
CA ALA A 47 -1.04 8.09 4.16
C ALA A 47 0.37 8.67 3.96
N SER A 48 0.58 9.40 2.85
CA SER A 48 1.90 9.95 2.49
C SER A 48 2.40 11.01 3.47
N GLU A 49 1.48 11.88 3.90
CA GLU A 49 1.75 13.06 4.75
C GLU A 49 1.69 12.76 6.25
N ALA A 50 1.30 11.55 6.65
CA ALA A 50 1.19 11.20 8.06
C ALA A 50 2.56 11.13 8.74
N THR A 51 2.65 11.63 9.97
CA THR A 51 3.83 11.45 10.83
C THR A 51 3.65 10.24 11.74
N ARG A 52 2.41 9.97 12.15
CA ARG A 52 2.02 8.80 12.93
C ARG A 52 0.66 8.29 12.47
N VAL A 53 0.54 6.98 12.32
CA VAL A 53 -0.74 6.30 12.12
C VAL A 53 -0.93 5.32 13.27
N SER A 54 -2.07 5.38 13.95
CA SER A 54 -2.44 4.44 15.01
C SER A 54 -3.67 3.64 14.61
N LEU A 55 -3.67 2.35 14.95
CA LEU A 55 -4.85 1.48 14.88
C LEU A 55 -5.62 1.58 16.20
N VAL A 56 -6.92 1.80 16.11
CA VAL A 56 -7.83 1.82 17.27
C VAL A 56 -9.01 0.92 17.00
N GLY A 57 -9.48 0.19 18.01
CA GLY A 57 -10.62 -0.70 17.84
C GLY A 57 -11.02 -1.42 19.13
N SER A 58 -12.00 -2.32 19.01
CA SER A 58 -12.54 -3.09 20.13
C SER A 58 -11.46 -3.87 20.90
N PHE A 59 -10.47 -4.42 20.19
CA PHE A 59 -9.39 -5.24 20.75
C PHE A 59 -8.34 -4.46 21.56
N ASN A 60 -8.27 -3.12 21.43
CA ASN A 60 -7.37 -2.28 22.22
C ASN A 60 -8.11 -1.20 23.04
N GLY A 61 -9.43 -1.37 23.21
CA GLY A 61 -10.25 -0.43 23.96
C GLY A 61 -10.25 0.99 23.37
N TRP A 62 -10.12 1.11 22.04
CA TRP A 62 -10.08 2.39 21.34
C TRP A 62 -8.92 3.32 21.75
N ALA A 63 -7.84 2.76 22.30
CA ALA A 63 -6.70 3.53 22.79
C ALA A 63 -5.77 4.01 21.65
N LYS A 64 -5.78 5.32 21.37
CA LYS A 64 -5.03 5.99 20.27
C LYS A 64 -3.52 5.80 20.30
N ASP A 65 -2.92 5.60 21.47
CA ASP A 65 -1.47 5.52 21.63
C ASP A 65 -0.95 4.08 21.80
N SER A 66 -1.86 3.09 21.80
CA SER A 66 -1.51 1.70 22.14
C SER A 66 -0.92 0.91 20.97
N MET A 67 -1.29 1.22 19.73
CA MET A 67 -0.93 0.42 18.54
C MET A 67 -0.56 1.29 17.34
N PRO A 68 0.65 1.88 17.32
CA PRO A 68 1.16 2.57 16.14
C PRO A 68 1.46 1.59 15.00
N LEU A 69 1.18 2.01 13.76
CA LEU A 69 1.58 1.30 12.55
C LEU A 69 3.02 1.64 12.17
N ASN A 70 3.67 0.71 11.46
CA ASN A 70 4.98 0.93 10.88
C ASN A 70 4.86 1.45 9.44
N ARG A 71 5.54 2.55 9.13
CA ARG A 71 5.67 3.04 7.75
C ARG A 71 6.53 2.08 6.94
N LEU A 72 6.03 1.63 5.81
CA LEU A 72 6.76 0.78 4.88
C LEU A 72 7.80 1.63 4.14
N LYS A 73 9.05 1.14 4.13
CA LYS A 73 10.19 1.89 3.58
C LYS A 73 9.97 2.17 2.09
N GLY A 74 10.13 3.43 1.69
CA GLY A 74 10.02 3.86 0.29
C GLY A 74 8.60 3.93 -0.26
N THR A 75 7.55 3.82 0.57
CA THR A 75 6.15 3.91 0.12
C THR A 75 5.35 4.91 0.98
N SER A 76 4.10 5.16 0.58
CA SER A 76 3.07 5.90 1.33
C SER A 76 2.30 5.01 2.31
N TRP A 77 2.62 3.72 2.41
CA TRP A 77 1.83 2.74 3.14
C TRP A 77 2.33 2.52 4.56
N TRP A 78 1.36 2.30 5.45
CA TRP A 78 1.55 1.95 6.85
C TRP A 78 0.96 0.57 7.10
N SER A 79 1.56 -0.21 8.00
CA SER A 79 1.01 -1.52 8.36
C SER A 79 1.30 -1.95 9.79
N VAL A 80 0.41 -2.76 10.35
CA VAL A 80 0.61 -3.52 11.59
C VAL A 80 -0.06 -4.88 11.48
N ASP A 81 0.60 -5.89 12.04
CA ASP A 81 0.12 -7.27 12.13
C ASP A 81 -0.41 -7.50 13.55
N VAL A 82 -1.70 -7.81 13.68
CA VAL A 82 -2.38 -7.95 14.98
C VAL A 82 -2.97 -9.35 15.16
N PRO A 83 -2.59 -10.08 16.21
CA PRO A 83 -3.25 -11.33 16.55
C PRO A 83 -4.67 -11.05 17.04
N LEU A 84 -5.66 -11.58 16.33
CA LEU A 84 -7.07 -11.41 16.68
C LEU A 84 -7.73 -12.78 16.81
N ARG A 85 -8.63 -12.90 17.78
CA ARG A 85 -9.49 -14.08 17.91
C ARG A 85 -10.54 -14.07 16.80
N ALA A 86 -11.03 -15.25 16.43
CA ALA A 86 -12.18 -15.38 15.55
C ALA A 86 -13.38 -14.57 16.07
N GLY A 87 -14.12 -13.97 15.14
CA GLY A 87 -15.21 -13.04 15.42
C GLY A 87 -15.06 -11.70 14.70
N GLU A 88 -15.98 -10.78 15.01
CA GLU A 88 -16.03 -9.45 14.44
C GLU A 88 -15.32 -8.45 15.35
N HIS A 89 -14.51 -7.58 14.76
CA HIS A 89 -13.81 -6.52 15.49
C HIS A 89 -14.01 -5.18 14.80
N THR A 90 -14.50 -4.19 15.54
CA THR A 90 -14.64 -2.81 15.05
C THR A 90 -13.33 -2.06 15.18
N PHE A 91 -13.00 -1.24 14.18
CA PHE A 91 -11.76 -0.47 14.15
C PHE A 91 -11.82 0.78 13.28
N MET A 92 -10.86 1.68 13.53
CA MET A 92 -10.53 2.86 12.72
C MET A 92 -9.02 3.11 12.73
N TYR A 93 -8.58 4.09 11.93
CA TYR A 93 -7.24 4.66 12.04
C TYR A 93 -7.29 6.07 12.60
N VAL A 94 -6.25 6.45 13.34
CA VAL A 94 -6.03 7.83 13.77
C VAL A 94 -4.69 8.32 13.24
N ILE A 95 -4.73 9.34 12.39
CA ILE A 95 -3.54 10.02 11.86
C ILE A 95 -3.20 11.20 12.77
N ASP A 96 -1.93 11.27 13.18
CA ASP A 96 -1.35 12.35 13.98
C ASP A 96 -2.15 12.70 15.24
N GLY A 97 -2.82 11.69 15.84
CA GLY A 97 -3.60 11.80 17.08
C GLY A 97 -4.98 12.44 16.98
N VAL A 98 -5.26 13.13 15.88
CA VAL A 98 -6.46 13.99 15.75
C VAL A 98 -7.38 13.62 14.59
N ASN A 99 -6.83 13.08 13.49
CA ASN A 99 -7.61 12.82 12.29
C ASN A 99 -8.08 11.36 12.25
N TRP A 100 -9.39 11.15 12.39
CA TRP A 100 -10.01 9.83 12.33
C TRP A 100 -10.31 9.43 10.90
N VAL A 101 -9.91 8.22 10.52
CA VAL A 101 -10.07 7.69 9.18
C VAL A 101 -10.83 6.37 9.23
N THR A 102 -11.98 6.36 8.55
CA THR A 102 -12.73 5.12 8.28
C THR A 102 -11.87 4.21 7.41
N PRO A 103 -11.68 2.94 7.80
CA PRO A 103 -10.78 2.04 7.10
C PRO A 103 -11.36 1.68 5.71
N PRO A 104 -10.64 1.94 4.61
CA PRO A 104 -11.13 1.65 3.26
C PRO A 104 -11.16 0.14 2.94
N GLN A 105 -10.51 -0.68 3.77
CA GLN A 105 -10.31 -2.12 3.56
C GLN A 105 -11.08 -2.98 4.57
N ALA A 106 -12.07 -2.42 5.26
CA ALA A 106 -12.91 -3.19 6.18
C ALA A 106 -13.83 -4.17 5.43
N ASP A 107 -14.16 -5.28 6.08
CA ASP A 107 -15.07 -6.30 5.55
C ASP A 107 -16.53 -5.83 5.60
N ASP A 108 -16.88 -5.02 6.62
CA ASP A 108 -18.18 -4.39 6.79
C ASP A 108 -18.05 -3.06 7.56
N PHE A 109 -19.17 -2.39 7.83
CA PHE A 109 -19.20 -1.13 8.56
C PHE A 109 -20.37 -1.07 9.54
N VAL A 110 -20.15 -0.39 10.67
CA VAL A 110 -21.20 -0.09 11.64
C VAL A 110 -21.14 1.39 12.02
N GLU A 111 -22.30 2.02 12.12
CA GLU A 111 -22.41 3.39 12.63
C GLU A 111 -22.40 3.36 14.16
N ASP A 112 -21.64 4.27 14.77
CA ASP A 112 -21.63 4.45 16.22
C ASP A 112 -22.62 5.53 16.69
N GLU A 113 -22.69 5.70 18.01
CA GLU A 113 -23.60 6.64 18.66
C GLU A 113 -23.27 8.12 18.34
N PHE A 114 -22.11 8.39 17.74
CA PHE A 114 -21.66 9.72 17.34
C PHE A 114 -21.80 9.95 15.83
N GLY A 115 -22.40 9.00 15.10
CA GLY A 115 -22.57 9.04 13.64
C GLY A 115 -21.28 8.77 12.86
N GLN A 116 -20.23 8.24 13.51
CA GLN A 116 -19.03 7.80 12.82
C GLN A 116 -19.23 6.40 12.25
N ARG A 117 -18.66 6.16 11.08
CA ARG A 117 -18.71 4.85 10.42
C ARG A 117 -17.44 4.07 10.70
N ASN A 118 -17.52 3.14 11.63
CA ASN A 118 -16.45 2.24 12.04
C ASN A 118 -16.35 1.08 11.05
N GLY A 119 -15.12 0.65 10.74
CA GLY A 119 -14.94 -0.58 9.97
C GLY A 119 -15.07 -1.81 10.85
N VAL A 120 -15.48 -2.92 10.26
CA VAL A 120 -15.50 -4.25 10.86
C VAL A 120 -14.52 -5.13 10.11
N VAL A 121 -13.72 -5.90 10.84
CA VAL A 121 -12.95 -7.02 10.28
C VAL A 121 -13.46 -8.33 10.85
N ILE A 122 -13.63 -9.33 9.99
CA ILE A 122 -14.21 -10.63 10.32
C ILE A 122 -13.10 -11.69 10.28
N VAL A 123 -12.71 -12.18 11.46
CA VAL A 123 -11.71 -13.24 11.61
C VAL A 123 -12.42 -14.59 11.67
N ARG A 124 -12.05 -15.53 10.79
CA ARG A 124 -12.65 -16.88 10.67
C ARG A 124 -11.69 -17.96 11.12
#